data_AF-A0A957CME2-F1
#
_entry.id   AF-A0A957CME2-F1
#
_cell.length_a   1.000
_cell.length_b   1.000
_cell.length_c   1.000
_cell.angle_alpha   90.00
_cell.angle_beta   90.00
_cell.angle_gamma   90.00
#
_symmetry.space_group_name_H-M   'P 1'
#
loop_
_entity.id
_entity.type
_entity.pdbx_description
1 polymer ?
#
loop_
_entity_poly.entity_id
_entity_poly.type
_entity_poly.pdbx_seq_one_letter_code
_entity_poly.pdbx_strand_id
1 'polypeptide(L)' 'TVVAQDGNGRILFLLAPYGSFTLHEMSRFLVESDLSIDVALNLDGGTSTGLVLSEPEEQVLAFTAVPAVITVFPRN' A
#
# COMPACT_ATOMS: atom_id res chain seq x y z
N THR A 1 -5.80 -0.25 0.54
CA THR A 1 -4.34 -0.38 0.32
C THR A 1 -3.96 0.32 -0.97
N VAL A 2 -2.77 0.92 -1.08
CA VAL A 2 -2.31 1.58 -2.31
C VAL A 2 -0.95 1.02 -2.71
N VAL A 3 -0.74 0.82 -4.01
CA VAL A 3 0.59 0.64 -4.61
C VAL A 3 0.93 1.90 -5.40
N ALA A 4 2.14 2.40 -5.24
CA ALA A 4 2.59 3.65 -5.87
C ALA A 4 4.03 3.55 -6.36
N GLN A 5 4.42 4.49 -7.21
CA GLN A 5 5.79 4.69 -7.65
C GLN A 5 6.20 6.15 -7.41
N ASP A 6 7.37 6.36 -6.80
CA ASP A 6 7.95 7.70 -6.65
C ASP A 6 8.65 8.18 -7.94
N GLY A 7 9.02 9.45 -7.99
CA GLY A 7 9.76 10.03 -9.12
C GLY A 7 11.14 9.42 -9.38
N ASN A 8 11.67 8.58 -8.48
CA ASN A 8 12.93 7.84 -8.67
C ASN A 8 12.71 6.38 -9.11
N GLY A 9 11.46 5.99 -9.36
CA GLY A 9 11.08 4.65 -9.79
C GLY A 9 10.95 3.62 -8.66
N ARG A 10 11.03 4.02 -7.38
CA ARG A 10 10.85 3.11 -6.24
C ARG A 10 9.37 2.76 -6.09
N ILE A 11 9.07 1.49 -5.84
CA ILE A 11 7.70 1.03 -5.57
C ILE A 11 7.40 1.15 -4.07
N LEU A 12 6.28 1.76 -3.74
CA LEU A 12 5.78 1.95 -2.39
C LEU A 12 4.49 1.16 -2.20
N PHE A 13 4.38 0.47 -1.06
CA PHE A 13 3.14 -0.14 -0.60
C PHE A 13 2.65 0.65 0.62
N LEU A 14 1.46 1.23 0.52
CA LEU A 14 0.90 2.14 1.53
C LEU A 14 -0.36 1.52 2.12
N LEU A 15 -0.39 1.46 3.46
CA LEU A 15 -1.50 0.91 4.23
C LEU A 15 -2.06 1.96 5.18
N ALA A 16 -3.39 2.01 5.28
CA ALA A 16 -4.10 2.78 6.28
C ALA A 16 -4.92 1.81 7.16
N PRO A 17 -4.29 1.01 8.03
CA PRO A 17 -4.96 -0.07 8.76
C PRO A 17 -6.05 0.42 9.72
N TYR A 18 -5.92 1.66 10.21
CA TYR A 18 -6.84 2.27 11.18
C TYR A 18 -7.50 3.56 10.66
N GLY A 19 -7.20 3.96 9.41
CA GLY A 19 -7.71 5.19 8.81
C GLY A 19 -8.79 4.89 7.78
N SER A 20 -9.94 5.56 7.89
CA SER A 20 -10.93 5.60 6.81
C SER A 20 -10.66 6.80 5.93
N PHE A 21 -10.30 6.56 4.67
CA PHE A 21 -10.22 7.59 3.64
C PHE A 21 -11.27 7.27 2.58
N THR A 22 -11.95 8.30 2.08
CA THR A 22 -12.51 8.23 0.73
C THR A 22 -11.38 8.17 -0.29
N LEU A 23 -11.65 7.69 -1.51
CA LEU A 23 -10.65 7.68 -2.57
C LEU A 23 -10.15 9.10 -2.91
N HIS A 24 -11.02 10.11 -2.78
CA HIS A 24 -10.65 11.49 -3.00
C HIS A 24 -9.69 12.01 -1.92
N GLU A 25 -9.98 11.76 -0.63
CA GLU A 25 -9.10 12.15 0.46
C GLU A 25 -7.75 11.43 0.39
N MET A 26 -7.75 10.15 0.02
CA MET A 26 -6.52 9.39 -0.23
C MET A 26 -5.72 10.02 -1.37
N SER A 27 -6.37 10.33 -2.50
CA SER A 27 -5.69 10.99 -3.64
C SER A 27 -5.07 12.32 -3.24
N ARG A 28 -5.79 13.16 -2.47
CA ARG A 28 -5.26 14.42 -1.99
C ARG A 28 -4.07 14.21 -1.05
N PHE A 29 -4.20 13.30 -0.08
CA PHE A 29 -3.12 12.96 0.85
C PHE A 29 -1.85 12.52 0.12
N LEU A 30 -1.96 11.66 -0.90
CA LEU A 30 -0.80 11.18 -1.65
C LEU A 30 -0.08 12.31 -2.38
N VAL A 31 -0.83 13.25 -2.97
CA VAL A 31 -0.28 14.44 -3.65
C VAL A 31 0.39 15.41 -2.68
N GLU A 32 -0.19 15.58 -1.49
CA GLU A 32 0.31 16.51 -0.46
C GLU A 32 1.45 15.92 0.38
N SER A 33 1.68 14.60 0.30
CA SER A 33 2.74 13.93 1.03
C SER A 33 4.14 14.29 0.52
N ASP A 34 5.14 14.15 1.39
CA ASP A 34 6.56 14.30 1.06
C ASP A 34 7.15 13.06 0.34
N LEU A 35 6.31 12.07 0.02
CA LEU A 35 6.73 10.82 -0.63
C LEU A 35 7.09 10.98 -2.11
N SER A 36 6.83 12.14 -2.71
CA SER A 36 7.17 12.43 -4.12
C SER A 36 6.59 11.40 -5.10
N ILE A 37 5.32 11.02 -4.87
CA ILE A 37 4.59 10.03 -5.69
C ILE A 37 4.33 10.59 -7.09
N ASP A 38 4.68 9.82 -8.12
CA ASP A 38 4.40 10.13 -9.54
C ASP A 38 3.09 9.47 -10.00
N VAL A 39 2.89 8.20 -9.63
CA VAL A 39 1.67 7.44 -9.95
C VAL A 39 1.27 6.52 -8.80
N ALA A 40 -0.04 6.36 -8.58
CA ALA A 40 -0.59 5.49 -7.56
C ALA A 40 -1.88 4.79 -8.04
N LEU A 41 -2.10 3.56 -7.55
CA LEU A 41 -3.30 2.77 -7.79
C LEU A 41 -3.85 2.26 -6.45
N ASN A 42 -5.13 2.51 -6.21
CA ASN A 42 -5.84 1.90 -5.09
C ASN A 42 -6.10 0.41 -5.37
N LEU A 43 -5.74 -0.43 -4.41
CA LEU A 43 -6.03 -1.86 -4.38
C LEU A 43 -7.24 -2.13 -3.47
N ASP A 44 -7.57 -3.41 -3.29
CA ASP A 44 -8.62 -3.78 -2.34
C ASP A 44 -8.32 -3.23 -0.93
N GLY A 45 -9.38 -2.87 -0.22
CA GLY A 45 -9.33 -2.10 1.01
C GLY A 45 -10.12 -2.73 2.14
N GLY A 46 -10.40 -1.94 3.19
CA GLY A 46 -11.16 -2.40 4.35
C GLY A 46 -10.56 -3.65 4.98
N THR A 47 -11.40 -4.67 5.20
CA THR A 47 -11.01 -5.95 5.82
C THR A 47 -9.97 -6.74 5.03
N SER A 48 -9.80 -6.47 3.73
CA SER A 48 -8.80 -7.12 2.88
C SER A 48 -7.40 -6.50 2.99
N THR A 49 -7.25 -5.36 3.68
CA THR A 49 -5.96 -4.68 3.83
C THR A 49 -5.01 -5.52 4.68
N GLY A 50 -3.83 -5.82 4.15
CA GLY A 50 -2.77 -6.50 4.91
C GLY A 50 -1.38 -6.34 4.30
N LEU A 51 -0.36 -6.59 5.11
CA LEU A 51 1.06 -6.56 4.79
C LEU A 51 1.77 -7.61 5.65
N VAL A 52 2.67 -8.36 5.03
CA VAL A 52 3.57 -9.27 5.75
C VAL A 52 4.98 -8.97 5.24
N LEU A 53 5.86 -8.57 6.15
CA LEU A 53 7.27 -8.33 5.91
C LEU A 53 8.07 -9.41 6.64
N SER A 54 9.08 -9.95 5.95
CA SER A 54 10.01 -10.90 6.56
C SER A 54 11.15 -10.19 7.29
N GLU A 55 11.60 -9.02 6.82
CA GLU A 55 12.74 -8.29 7.36
C GLU A 55 12.52 -6.75 7.28
N PRO A 56 12.39 -6.04 8.43
CA PRO A 56 12.12 -6.62 9.75
C PRO A 56 10.79 -7.41 9.73
N GLU A 57 10.66 -8.37 10.64
CA GLU A 57 9.40 -9.10 10.76
C GLU A 57 8.31 -8.15 11.26
N GLU A 58 7.37 -7.83 10.39
CA GLU A 58 6.19 -7.01 10.71
C GLU A 58 4.98 -7.52 9.94
N GLN A 59 3.82 -7.47 10.60
CA GLN A 59 2.58 -7.98 10.03
C GLN A 59 1.40 -7.08 10.36
N VAL A 60 0.64 -6.76 9.32
CA VAL A 60 -0.72 -6.25 9.37
C VAL A 60 -1.58 -7.30 8.69
N LEU A 61 -2.30 -8.10 9.45
CA LEU A 61 -3.08 -9.20 8.87
C LEU A 61 -4.43 -8.70 8.34
N ALA A 62 -4.79 -9.18 7.15
CA ALA A 62 -6.14 -9.00 6.64
C ALA A 62 -7.15 -9.75 7.53
N PHE A 63 -8.33 -9.17 7.72
CA PHE A 63 -9.42 -9.78 8.49
C PHE A 63 -10.24 -10.79 7.67
N THR A 64 -10.05 -10.83 6.35
CA THR A 64 -10.71 -11.77 5.44
C THR A 64 -9.70 -12.44 4.51
N ALA A 65 -10.04 -13.62 4.00
CA ALA A 65 -9.29 -14.25 2.92
C ALA A 65 -9.38 -13.39 1.66
N VAL A 66 -8.27 -13.23 0.96
CA VAL A 66 -8.15 -12.46 -0.28
C VAL A 66 -7.86 -13.38 -1.47
N PRO A 67 -8.38 -13.07 -2.68
CA PRO A 67 -8.22 -13.94 -3.85
C PRO A 67 -6.81 -13.89 -4.47
N ALA A 68 -6.06 -12.81 -4.21
CA ALA A 68 -4.71 -12.62 -4.72
C ALA A 68 -3.92 -11.68 -3.80
N VAL A 69 -2.58 -11.79 -3.88
CA VAL A 69 -1.63 -10.92 -3.17
C VAL A 69 -0.52 -10.48 -4.13
N ILE A 70 0.13 -9.36 -3.83
CA ILE A 70 1.37 -8.94 -4.50
C ILE A 70 2.54 -9.38 -3.62
N THR A 71 3.53 -10.05 -4.21
CA THR A 71 4.74 -10.50 -3.51
C THR A 71 5.96 -9.77 -4.08
N VAL A 72 6.90 -9.44 -3.20
CA VAL A 72 8.16 -8.77 -3.55
C VAL A 72 9.30 -9.66 -3.08
N PHE A 73 10.22 -9.96 -3.99
CA PHE A 73 11.39 -10.80 -3.71
C PHE A 73 12.65 -10.12 -4.24
N PRO A 74 13.83 -10.44 -3.67
CA PRO A 74 15.11 -10.08 -4.29
C PRO A 74 15.18 -10.57 -5.73
N ARG A 75 15.80 -9.78 -6.60
CA ARG A 75 16.09 -10.22 -7.95
C ARG A 75 17.23 -11.24 -7.90
N ASN A 76 16.96 -12.45 -8.37
CA ASN A 76 17.96 -13.50 -8.56
C ASN A 76 18.98 -13.15 -9.65
#